data_AF-A0A285V631-F1
#
_entry.id   AF-A0A285V631-F1
#
_cell.length_a   1.000
_cell.length_b   1.000
_cell.length_c   1.000
_cell.angle_alpha   90.00
_cell.angle_beta   90.00
_cell.angle_gamma   90.00
#
_symmetry.space_group_name_H-M   'P 1'
#
loop_
_entity.id
_entity.type
_entity.pdbx_description
1 polymer ?
#
loop_
_entity_poly.entity_id
_entity_poly.type
_entity_poly.pdbx_seq_one_letter_code
_entity_poly.pdbx_strand_id
1 'polypeptide(L)'
;MDTPPRGTLVRAEDVRRPPWTDGAPRRRPSGQEPVPSPRDPGRLALWATALVASMSALVLLRVVTEQDGPVQALDGAVQDLLRRGDLPTVAADLDAIGSAVGYRALWVPAALILVWFARWRHLVVYLGTVSVVAATAQVVGGDGAFVRAVRRSVTGSDDAVVVPAWPVIVMSTVVAATVIALAPAGRWRRIACAVGVAAVAAMAAARVTLGLDSATATVASAGLGCSAAALAFTLFAPEREFPVVYHREVKAHLRLDAARKGRIMAAVRNQLGIPLSDIDPYRLDGSAGSTPCRLVVADRSPLLLFGKLYATTHLRSDRWYKYVRVLRYGRLEDEAPFSSVRRLVEHEDYMLRLLRDSGVRVPEPGGVVEVVPGREYLLVTELVPDAVEILESPVPDEVIHDALLQIRHLWQAGAAHRDVKPSNVLVQGSKVVLIDVSFGELRPSRWRQAVDLANMMLILALPAGPERVLGHARQLFSTDELAEAFAATSSLTVPRQLRRMLDARQPDLVTEFRRLLPARPRISVQRWSLVRVLLAWAAVVGALLVVLVVGLNLRAGGLL
;
A
#
# COMPACT_ATOMS: atom_id res chain seq x y z
N MET A 1 12.38 -26.38 -20.10
CA MET A 1 11.80 -25.05 -19.86
C MET A 1 11.31 -24.58 -21.21
N ASP A 2 10.05 -24.90 -21.53
CA ASP A 2 9.50 -24.63 -22.85
C ASP A 2 9.01 -23.20 -22.91
N THR A 3 9.81 -22.36 -23.58
CA THR A 3 9.42 -21.03 -24.02
C THR A 3 8.25 -21.17 -25.00
N PRO A 4 7.06 -20.60 -24.73
CA PRO A 4 5.96 -20.65 -25.68
C PRO A 4 6.34 -19.91 -26.97
N PRO A 5 5.81 -20.35 -28.14
CA PRO A 5 6.23 -19.85 -29.44
C PRO A 5 5.92 -18.36 -29.61
N ARG A 6 6.85 -17.65 -30.25
CA ARG A 6 6.73 -16.23 -30.61
C ARG A 6 5.54 -16.05 -31.54
N GLY A 7 4.42 -15.57 -30.97
CA GLY A 7 3.30 -15.07 -31.74
C GLY A 7 3.72 -13.86 -32.56
N THR A 8 3.24 -13.78 -33.79
CA THR A 8 3.43 -12.61 -34.66
C THR A 8 2.77 -11.41 -34.00
N LEU A 9 3.59 -10.50 -33.48
CA LEU A 9 3.12 -9.31 -32.76
C LEU A 9 2.67 -8.25 -33.76
N VAL A 10 1.49 -7.67 -33.53
CA VAL A 10 0.87 -6.67 -34.40
C VAL A 10 0.79 -5.34 -33.63
N ARG A 11 0.99 -4.21 -34.33
CA ARG A 11 0.93 -2.88 -33.75
C ARG A 11 -0.46 -2.58 -33.19
N ALA A 12 -0.56 -1.82 -32.10
CA ALA A 12 -1.87 -1.52 -31.50
C ALA A 12 -2.80 -0.72 -32.43
N GLU A 13 -2.26 -0.01 -33.43
CA GLU A 13 -3.03 0.66 -34.50
C GLU A 13 -3.88 -0.30 -35.34
N ASP A 14 -3.43 -1.56 -35.51
CA ASP A 14 -4.14 -2.60 -36.25
C ASP A 14 -5.20 -3.31 -35.39
N VAL A 15 -5.08 -3.19 -34.06
CA VAL A 15 -6.16 -3.44 -33.09
C VAL A 15 -7.03 -2.19 -33.04
N ARG A 16 -7.59 -1.79 -34.19
CA ARG A 16 -8.59 -0.73 -34.22
C ARG A 16 -9.67 -1.07 -33.20
N ARG A 17 -10.02 -0.09 -32.35
CA ARG A 17 -11.27 -0.14 -31.56
C ARG A 17 -12.35 -0.59 -32.53
N PRO A 18 -13.00 -1.76 -32.34
CA PRO A 18 -14.11 -2.09 -33.21
C PRO A 18 -15.10 -0.92 -33.10
N PRO A 19 -15.63 -0.41 -34.22
CA PRO A 19 -16.64 0.62 -34.16
C PRO A 19 -17.74 0.10 -33.24
N TRP A 20 -18.16 0.96 -32.30
CA TRP A 20 -19.33 0.66 -31.48
C TRP A 20 -20.45 0.33 -32.45
N THR A 21 -21.01 -0.88 -32.36
CA THR A 21 -22.11 -1.25 -33.26
C THR A 21 -23.24 -0.25 -33.05
N ASP A 22 -23.66 0.42 -34.13
CA ASP A 22 -24.83 1.29 -34.14
C ASP A 22 -26.04 0.42 -33.73
N GLY A 23 -26.39 0.45 -32.44
CA GLY A 23 -27.42 -0.40 -31.85
C GLY A 23 -27.04 -1.14 -30.56
N ALA A 24 -25.80 -1.06 -30.06
CA ALA A 24 -25.47 -1.63 -28.76
C ALA A 24 -26.20 -0.89 -27.61
N PRO A 25 -27.10 -1.53 -26.83
CA PRO A 25 -27.85 -0.88 -25.75
C PRO A 25 -26.99 -0.75 -24.49
N ARG A 26 -25.76 -0.28 -24.61
CA ARG A 26 -24.87 -0.02 -23.48
C ARG A 26 -24.08 1.26 -23.72
N ARG A 27 -24.78 2.39 -23.52
CA ARG A 27 -24.18 3.61 -22.97
C ARG A 27 -23.24 3.19 -21.82
N ARG A 28 -22.12 3.90 -21.58
CA ARG A 28 -21.17 3.64 -20.47
C ARG A 28 -21.91 3.07 -19.25
N PRO A 29 -21.37 2.03 -18.56
CA PRO A 29 -21.96 1.54 -17.31
C PRO A 29 -22.42 2.73 -16.47
N SER A 30 -23.66 2.69 -15.98
CA SER A 30 -24.41 3.84 -15.44
C SER A 30 -23.77 4.53 -14.21
N GLY A 31 -22.55 4.13 -13.83
CA GLY A 31 -21.92 4.45 -12.55
C GLY A 31 -22.58 3.71 -11.38
N GLN A 32 -23.65 2.94 -11.62
CA GLN A 32 -24.39 2.20 -10.60
C GLN A 32 -23.94 0.74 -10.46
N GLU A 33 -22.91 0.31 -11.19
CA GLU A 33 -22.32 -1.00 -10.92
C GLU A 33 -21.81 -0.99 -9.47
N PRO A 34 -22.29 -1.92 -8.62
CA PRO A 34 -21.93 -1.92 -7.21
C PRO A 34 -20.42 -1.99 -7.08
N VAL A 35 -19.80 -0.92 -6.58
CA VAL A 35 -18.39 -0.95 -6.22
C VAL A 35 -18.24 -2.05 -5.17
N PRO A 36 -17.41 -3.08 -5.40
CA PRO A 36 -17.23 -4.13 -4.41
C PRO A 36 -16.77 -3.49 -3.10
N SER A 37 -17.65 -3.46 -2.11
CA SER A 37 -17.29 -2.92 -0.81
C SER A 37 -16.15 -3.76 -0.26
N PRO A 38 -15.02 -3.13 0.14
CA PRO A 38 -13.96 -3.87 0.79
C PRO A 38 -14.42 -4.43 2.13
N ARG A 39 -15.47 -3.84 2.71
CA ARG A 39 -16.13 -4.28 3.93
C ARG A 39 -17.29 -5.21 3.60
N ASP A 40 -17.38 -6.29 4.35
CA ASP A 40 -18.53 -7.19 4.31
C ASP A 40 -19.65 -6.59 5.19
N PRO A 41 -20.75 -6.07 4.60
CA PRO A 41 -21.80 -5.41 5.36
C PRO A 41 -22.49 -6.37 6.34
N GLY A 42 -22.57 -7.66 6.00
CA GLY A 42 -23.13 -8.68 6.88
C GLY A 42 -22.28 -8.89 8.13
N ARG A 43 -20.95 -8.96 7.97
CA ARG A 43 -20.03 -9.03 9.12
C ARG A 43 -20.03 -7.76 9.95
N LEU A 44 -20.13 -6.60 9.30
CA LEU A 44 -20.18 -5.32 10.01
C LEU A 44 -21.45 -5.21 10.87
N ALA A 45 -22.61 -5.55 10.30
CA ALA A 45 -23.86 -5.62 11.03
C ALA A 45 -23.79 -6.64 12.16
N LEU A 46 -23.26 -7.84 11.91
CA LEU A 46 -23.09 -8.88 12.93
C LEU A 46 -22.29 -8.38 14.14
N TRP A 47 -21.10 -7.79 13.91
CA TRP A 47 -20.25 -7.34 15.00
C TRP A 47 -20.77 -6.08 15.69
N ALA A 48 -21.43 -5.18 14.96
CA ALA A 48 -22.10 -4.04 15.57
C ALA A 48 -23.26 -4.48 16.47
N THR A 49 -24.12 -5.40 16.00
CA THR A 49 -25.21 -5.98 16.79
C THR A 49 -24.66 -6.72 18.00
N ALA A 50 -23.61 -7.53 17.84
CA ALA A 50 -22.97 -8.24 18.96
C ALA A 50 -22.41 -7.26 20.00
N LEU A 51 -21.74 -6.18 19.58
CA LEU A 51 -21.21 -5.15 20.47
C LEU A 51 -22.33 -4.45 21.26
N VAL A 52 -23.38 -4.02 20.57
CA VAL A 52 -24.53 -3.35 21.20
C VAL A 52 -25.26 -4.32 22.13
N ALA A 53 -25.50 -5.56 21.71
CA ALA A 53 -26.16 -6.57 22.54
C ALA A 53 -25.35 -6.89 23.81
N SER A 54 -24.03 -7.04 23.71
CA SER A 54 -23.14 -7.25 24.86
C SER A 54 -23.14 -6.04 25.80
N MET A 55 -23.11 -4.82 25.26
CA MET A 55 -23.17 -3.59 26.06
C MET A 55 -24.53 -3.45 26.77
N SER A 56 -25.63 -3.67 26.06
CA SER A 56 -26.98 -3.66 26.63
C SER A 56 -27.15 -4.74 27.68
N ALA A 57 -26.61 -5.94 27.48
CA ALA A 57 -26.64 -7.02 28.47
C ALA A 57 -25.91 -6.61 29.76
N LEU A 58 -24.73 -5.97 29.69
CA LEU A 58 -24.02 -5.48 30.87
C LEU A 58 -24.80 -4.40 31.62
N VAL A 59 -25.45 -3.48 30.89
CA VAL A 59 -26.30 -2.45 31.49
C VAL A 59 -27.52 -3.07 32.17
N LEU A 60 -28.20 -4.01 31.49
CA LEU A 60 -29.36 -4.72 32.04
C LEU A 60 -29.00 -5.55 33.26
N LEU A 61 -27.89 -6.29 33.22
CA LEU A 61 -27.41 -7.07 34.36
C LEU A 61 -27.19 -6.17 35.57
N ARG A 62 -26.61 -4.97 35.39
CA ARG A 62 -26.44 -4.00 36.48
C ARG A 62 -27.78 -3.52 37.06
N VAL A 63 -28.80 -3.30 36.23
CA VAL A 63 -30.12 -2.86 36.69
C VAL A 63 -30.87 -4.00 37.40
N VAL A 64 -30.71 -5.24 36.92
CA VAL A 64 -31.39 -6.43 37.46
C VAL A 64 -30.72 -6.97 38.72
N THR A 65 -29.41 -6.73 38.93
CA THR A 65 -28.67 -7.21 40.11
C THR A 65 -29.16 -6.67 41.45
N GLU A 66 -30.04 -5.67 41.48
CA GLU A 66 -30.70 -5.19 42.71
C GLU A 66 -31.92 -6.03 43.14
N GLN A 67 -32.33 -7.04 42.35
CA GLN A 67 -33.49 -7.90 42.62
C GLN A 67 -33.12 -9.39 42.57
N ASP A 68 -33.51 -10.18 43.57
CA ASP A 68 -33.33 -11.64 43.55
C ASP A 68 -34.14 -12.26 42.40
N GLY A 69 -33.45 -12.85 41.42
CA GLY A 69 -34.06 -13.33 40.18
C GLY A 69 -33.38 -14.58 39.59
N PRO A 70 -33.86 -15.06 38.43
CA PRO A 70 -33.37 -16.28 37.79
C PRO A 70 -31.92 -16.18 37.31
N VAL A 71 -31.43 -14.97 37.05
CA VAL A 71 -30.04 -14.70 36.64
C VAL A 71 -29.08 -14.98 37.80
N GLN A 72 -29.40 -14.51 39.01
CA GLN A 72 -28.59 -14.76 40.21
C GLN A 72 -28.61 -16.24 40.59
N ALA A 73 -29.75 -16.92 40.44
CA ALA A 73 -29.84 -18.36 40.66
C ALA A 73 -28.94 -19.16 39.69
N LEU A 74 -28.88 -18.75 38.42
CA LEU A 74 -27.98 -19.33 37.43
C LEU A 74 -26.51 -19.06 37.77
N ASP A 75 -26.17 -17.82 38.11
CA ASP A 75 -24.80 -17.43 38.48
C ASP A 75 -24.33 -18.21 39.72
N GLY A 76 -25.19 -18.38 40.73
CA GLY A 76 -24.92 -19.21 41.91
C GLY A 76 -24.71 -20.67 41.56
N ALA A 77 -25.58 -21.27 40.73
CA ALA A 77 -25.43 -22.66 40.29
C ALA A 77 -24.13 -22.91 39.50
N VAL A 78 -23.72 -21.97 38.65
CA VAL A 78 -22.46 -22.05 37.91
C VAL A 78 -21.27 -21.93 38.87
N GLN A 79 -21.34 -21.02 39.83
CA GLN A 79 -20.30 -20.84 40.83
C GLN A 79 -20.15 -22.08 41.73
N ASP A 80 -21.25 -22.68 42.17
CA ASP A 80 -21.25 -23.91 42.97
C ASP A 80 -20.69 -25.11 42.19
N LEU A 81 -20.93 -25.18 40.89
CA LEU A 81 -20.33 -26.20 40.02
C LEU A 81 -18.81 -26.01 39.91
N LEU A 82 -18.37 -24.77 39.70
CA LEU A 82 -16.96 -24.43 39.50
C LEU A 82 -16.12 -24.48 40.78
N ARG A 83 -16.75 -24.41 41.96
CA ARG A 83 -16.07 -24.53 43.27
C ARG A 83 -15.86 -25.96 43.75
N ARG A 84 -16.27 -26.99 42.98
CA ARG A 84 -16.09 -28.40 43.36
C ARG A 84 -14.63 -28.85 43.17
N GLY A 85 -14.15 -29.67 44.11
CA GLY A 85 -12.83 -30.30 44.03
C GLY A 85 -11.68 -29.28 44.08
N ASP A 86 -10.60 -29.55 43.35
CA ASP A 86 -9.37 -28.74 43.35
C ASP A 86 -9.42 -27.54 42.37
N LEU A 87 -10.58 -27.21 41.82
CA LEU A 87 -10.73 -26.09 40.88
C LEU A 87 -10.39 -24.71 41.49
N PRO A 88 -10.68 -24.41 42.78
CA PRO A 88 -10.32 -23.13 43.38
C PRO A 88 -8.81 -22.90 43.51
N THR A 89 -8.02 -23.94 43.81
CA THR A 89 -6.55 -23.82 43.89
C THR A 89 -5.95 -23.60 42.51
N VAL A 90 -6.40 -24.35 41.50
CA VAL A 90 -6.01 -24.13 40.10
C VAL A 90 -6.42 -22.75 39.61
N ALA A 91 -7.62 -22.26 39.99
CA ALA A 91 -8.08 -20.92 39.64
C ALA A 91 -7.22 -19.82 40.28
N ALA A 92 -6.80 -20.00 41.53
CA ALA A 92 -5.91 -19.07 42.23
C ALA A 92 -4.52 -19.02 41.55
N ASP A 93 -3.96 -20.16 41.16
CA ASP A 93 -2.68 -20.21 40.43
C ASP A 93 -2.79 -19.52 39.07
N LEU A 94 -3.88 -19.76 38.33
CA LEU A 94 -4.14 -19.11 37.05
C LEU A 94 -4.34 -17.59 37.18
N ASP A 95 -5.03 -17.11 38.21
CA ASP A 95 -5.21 -15.67 38.46
C ASP A 95 -3.91 -15.02 38.93
N ALA A 96 -3.07 -15.71 39.73
CA ALA A 96 -1.73 -15.25 40.10
C ALA A 96 -0.81 -15.10 38.88
N ILE A 97 -0.81 -16.06 37.96
CA ILE A 97 -0.07 -15.96 36.70
C ILE A 97 -0.65 -14.84 35.82
N GLY A 98 -1.98 -14.79 35.70
CA GLY A 98 -2.70 -13.81 34.90
C GLY A 98 -2.49 -12.37 35.38
N SER A 99 -2.41 -12.14 36.69
CA SER A 99 -2.16 -10.83 37.29
C SER A 99 -0.69 -10.40 37.18
N ALA A 100 0.26 -11.33 37.34
CA ALA A 100 1.69 -11.06 37.21
C ALA A 100 2.08 -10.71 35.76
N VAL A 101 1.55 -11.46 34.80
CA VAL A 101 1.89 -11.34 33.38
C VAL A 101 0.99 -10.33 32.66
N GLY A 102 -0.29 -10.28 33.05
CA GLY A 102 -1.32 -9.45 32.42
C GLY A 102 -1.57 -9.81 30.96
N TYR A 103 -2.35 -8.96 30.28
CA TYR A 103 -2.57 -9.06 28.83
C TYR A 103 -1.29 -8.77 27.99
N ARG A 104 -0.19 -8.40 28.64
CA ARG A 104 1.06 -7.93 28.02
C ARG A 104 1.81 -9.05 27.31
N ALA A 105 1.76 -10.28 27.85
CA ALA A 105 2.38 -11.44 27.22
C ALA A 105 1.81 -11.75 25.84
N LEU A 106 0.58 -11.33 25.56
CA LEU A 106 0.00 -11.46 24.24
C LEU A 106 0.18 -10.17 23.42
N TRP A 107 -0.02 -9.02 24.07
CA TRP A 107 0.04 -7.71 23.43
C TRP A 107 1.41 -7.34 22.84
N VAL A 108 2.48 -7.46 23.62
CA VAL A 108 3.82 -7.03 23.18
C VAL A 108 4.35 -7.93 22.05
N PRO A 109 4.33 -9.28 22.17
CA PRO A 109 4.80 -10.13 21.08
C PRO A 109 3.97 -9.96 19.80
N ALA A 110 2.65 -9.80 19.91
CA ALA A 110 1.82 -9.55 18.73
C ALA A 110 2.20 -8.23 18.04
N ALA A 111 2.42 -7.15 18.80
CA ALA A 111 2.91 -5.89 18.24
C ALA A 111 4.29 -6.04 17.57
N LEU A 112 5.23 -6.74 18.20
CA LEU A 112 6.56 -7.02 17.65
C LEU A 112 6.48 -7.83 16.35
N ILE A 113 5.64 -8.86 16.29
CA ILE A 113 5.41 -9.64 15.07
C ILE A 113 4.83 -8.75 13.96
N LEU A 114 3.87 -7.88 14.27
CA LEU A 114 3.31 -6.95 13.29
C LEU A 114 4.35 -5.94 12.77
N VAL A 115 5.26 -5.47 13.63
CA VAL A 115 6.40 -4.64 13.22
C VAL A 115 7.37 -5.43 12.34
N TRP A 116 7.73 -6.65 12.73
CA TRP A 116 8.64 -7.52 12.01
C TRP A 116 8.16 -7.78 10.57
N PHE A 117 6.88 -8.07 10.39
CA PHE A 117 6.27 -8.27 9.06
C PHE A 117 5.88 -6.96 8.35
N ALA A 118 6.22 -5.80 8.93
CA ALA A 118 5.89 -4.46 8.44
C ALA A 118 4.40 -4.31 8.09
N ARG A 119 3.52 -4.79 8.98
CA ARG A 119 2.05 -4.73 8.86
C ARG A 119 1.49 -3.52 9.61
N TRP A 120 1.96 -2.33 9.23
CA TRP A 120 1.65 -1.06 9.91
C TRP A 120 0.15 -0.79 10.11
N ARG A 121 -0.70 -1.12 9.12
CA ARG A 121 -2.15 -0.93 9.26
C ARG A 121 -2.74 -1.81 10.35
N HIS A 122 -2.38 -3.09 10.37
CA HIS A 122 -2.81 -4.02 11.41
C HIS A 122 -2.25 -3.61 12.77
N LEU A 123 -1.00 -3.15 12.83
CA LEU A 123 -0.39 -2.63 14.06
C LEU A 123 -1.16 -1.43 14.62
N VAL A 124 -1.50 -0.44 13.78
CA VAL A 124 -2.24 0.75 14.22
C VAL A 124 -3.64 0.38 14.72
N VAL A 125 -4.35 -0.52 14.01
CA VAL A 125 -5.68 -0.98 14.45
C VAL A 125 -5.57 -1.79 15.73
N TYR A 126 -4.57 -2.67 15.84
CA TYR A 126 -4.31 -3.49 17.01
C TYR A 126 -4.01 -2.63 18.24
N LEU A 127 -3.00 -1.75 18.16
CA LEU A 127 -2.62 -0.84 19.25
C LEU A 127 -3.77 0.11 19.59
N GLY A 128 -4.39 0.73 18.58
CA GLY A 128 -5.51 1.64 18.81
C GLY A 128 -6.68 0.99 19.52
N THR A 129 -7.07 -0.22 19.11
CA THR A 129 -8.18 -0.95 19.73
C THR A 129 -7.84 -1.35 21.16
N VAL A 130 -6.68 -1.97 21.38
CA VAL A 130 -6.25 -2.41 22.71
C VAL A 130 -6.10 -1.22 23.66
N SER A 131 -5.47 -0.12 23.21
CA SER A 131 -5.30 1.10 24.00
C SER A 131 -6.63 1.77 24.34
N VAL A 132 -7.57 1.87 23.39
CA VAL A 132 -8.89 2.46 23.66
C VAL A 132 -9.65 1.63 24.68
N VAL A 133 -9.69 0.30 24.53
CA VAL A 133 -10.39 -0.57 25.49
C VAL A 133 -9.72 -0.53 26.86
N ALA A 134 -8.38 -0.63 26.92
CA ALA A 134 -7.64 -0.58 28.18
C ALA A 134 -7.76 0.78 28.89
N ALA A 135 -7.65 1.89 28.16
CA ALA A 135 -7.82 3.23 28.71
C ALA A 135 -9.26 3.44 29.22
N THR A 136 -10.26 2.96 28.49
CA THR A 136 -11.66 3.02 28.94
C THR A 136 -11.84 2.24 30.24
N ALA A 137 -11.30 1.02 30.33
CA ALA A 137 -11.35 0.23 31.56
C ALA A 137 -10.65 0.94 32.74
N GLN A 138 -9.50 1.60 32.50
CA GLN A 138 -8.80 2.37 33.53
C GLN A 138 -9.53 3.62 33.98
N VAL A 139 -10.18 4.35 33.07
CA VAL A 139 -11.00 5.53 33.43
C VAL A 139 -12.20 5.10 34.29
N VAL A 140 -12.77 3.96 33.95
CA VAL A 140 -13.96 3.45 34.63
C VAL A 140 -13.64 2.89 36.02
N GLY A 141 -12.53 2.15 36.17
CA GLY A 141 -12.16 1.49 37.44
C GLY A 141 -11.04 2.16 38.27
N GLY A 142 -10.40 3.22 37.78
CA GLY A 142 -9.21 3.80 38.43
C GLY A 142 -9.50 4.95 39.41
N ASP A 143 -8.64 5.11 40.41
CA ASP A 143 -8.75 6.16 41.44
C ASP A 143 -7.70 7.28 41.31
N GLY A 144 -7.09 7.44 40.14
CA GLY A 144 -6.15 8.55 39.90
C GLY A 144 -6.87 9.90 39.90
N ALA A 145 -6.21 10.97 40.37
CA ALA A 145 -6.80 12.32 40.38
C ALA A 145 -7.28 12.78 38.99
N PHE A 146 -6.51 12.48 37.94
CA PHE A 146 -6.90 12.72 36.55
C PHE A 146 -8.10 11.86 36.13
N VAL A 147 -8.11 10.58 36.51
CA VAL A 147 -9.21 9.66 36.20
C VAL A 147 -10.51 10.11 36.85
N ARG A 148 -10.48 10.53 38.12
CA ARG A 148 -11.64 11.10 38.82
C ARG A 148 -12.14 12.37 38.14
N ALA A 149 -11.25 13.28 37.74
CA ALA A 149 -11.63 14.51 37.04
C ALA A 149 -12.30 14.24 35.68
N VAL A 150 -11.77 13.30 34.90
CA VAL A 150 -12.38 12.86 33.63
C VAL A 150 -13.71 12.14 33.87
N ARG A 151 -13.80 11.30 34.92
CA ARG A 151 -15.06 10.63 35.28
C ARG A 151 -16.12 11.66 35.65
N ARG A 152 -15.82 12.58 36.57
CA ARG A 152 -16.73 13.65 37.01
C ARG A 152 -17.23 14.51 35.85
N SER A 153 -16.40 14.83 34.87
CA SER A 153 -16.83 15.62 33.71
C SER A 153 -17.77 14.87 32.77
N VAL A 154 -17.64 13.54 32.67
CA VAL A 154 -18.46 12.70 31.78
C VAL A 154 -19.74 12.22 32.47
N THR A 155 -19.66 11.78 33.72
CA THR A 155 -20.76 11.15 34.47
C THR A 155 -21.45 12.09 35.45
N GLY A 156 -20.86 13.25 35.77
CA GLY A 156 -21.34 14.17 36.80
C GLY A 156 -21.04 13.75 38.24
N SER A 157 -20.39 12.60 38.47
CA SER A 157 -20.02 12.09 39.80
C SER A 157 -18.59 11.53 39.83
N ASP A 158 -17.97 11.55 41.02
CA ASP A 158 -16.69 10.88 41.28
C ASP A 158 -16.83 9.37 41.52
N ASP A 159 -18.05 8.89 41.75
CA ASP A 159 -18.32 7.51 42.13
C ASP A 159 -17.78 6.53 41.09
N ALA A 160 -17.16 5.43 41.56
CA ALA A 160 -16.68 4.39 40.67
C ALA A 160 -17.84 3.77 39.88
N VAL A 161 -17.77 3.87 38.55
CA VAL A 161 -18.67 3.11 37.69
C VAL A 161 -18.15 1.68 37.69
N VAL A 162 -18.83 0.77 38.38
CA VAL A 162 -18.45 -0.65 38.38
C VAL A 162 -18.80 -1.23 37.01
N VAL A 163 -17.79 -1.46 36.17
CA VAL A 163 -17.94 -2.29 34.96
C VAL A 163 -17.65 -3.73 35.34
N PRO A 164 -18.64 -4.64 35.19
CA PRO A 164 -18.45 -6.04 35.51
C PRO A 164 -17.33 -6.66 34.66
N ALA A 165 -16.47 -7.47 35.29
CA ALA A 165 -15.46 -8.27 34.59
C ALA A 165 -14.59 -7.49 33.59
N TRP A 166 -14.19 -6.25 33.92
CA TRP A 166 -13.32 -5.45 33.04
C TRP A 166 -12.03 -6.15 32.59
N PRO A 167 -11.36 -7.02 33.38
CA PRO A 167 -10.19 -7.76 32.91
C PRO A 167 -10.54 -8.72 31.76
N VAL A 168 -11.77 -9.26 31.76
CA VAL A 168 -12.29 -10.13 30.70
C VAL A 168 -12.54 -9.34 29.42
N ILE A 169 -13.04 -8.10 29.51
CA ILE A 169 -13.18 -7.20 28.35
C ILE A 169 -11.82 -6.95 27.69
N VAL A 170 -10.81 -6.57 28.49
CA VAL A 170 -9.47 -6.26 27.97
C VAL A 170 -8.82 -7.51 27.36
N MET A 171 -8.83 -8.64 28.07
CA MET A 171 -8.19 -9.86 27.59
C MET A 171 -8.88 -10.40 26.33
N SER A 172 -10.21 -10.47 26.30
CA SER A 172 -10.95 -10.93 25.12
C SER A 172 -10.69 -10.03 23.91
N THR A 173 -10.58 -8.71 24.11
CA THR A 173 -10.16 -7.76 23.07
C THR A 173 -8.76 -8.08 22.55
N VAL A 174 -7.77 -8.26 23.44
CA VAL A 174 -6.38 -8.55 23.06
C VAL A 174 -6.27 -9.90 22.34
N VAL A 175 -6.96 -10.93 22.82
CA VAL A 175 -6.99 -12.26 22.20
C VAL A 175 -7.62 -12.18 20.81
N ALA A 176 -8.83 -11.62 20.69
CA ALA A 176 -9.53 -11.49 19.41
C ALA A 176 -8.71 -10.63 18.42
N ALA A 177 -8.18 -9.49 18.85
CA ALA A 177 -7.34 -8.63 18.03
C ALA A 177 -6.07 -9.35 17.57
N THR A 178 -5.45 -10.17 18.43
CA THR A 178 -4.24 -10.93 18.10
C THR A 178 -4.54 -11.99 17.05
N VAL A 179 -5.62 -12.75 17.24
CA VAL A 179 -6.05 -13.77 16.27
C VAL A 179 -6.37 -13.14 14.93
N ILE A 180 -7.11 -12.03 14.89
CA ILE A 180 -7.47 -11.35 13.64
C ILE A 180 -6.24 -10.76 12.94
N ALA A 181 -5.31 -10.16 13.70
CA ALA A 181 -4.12 -9.51 13.15
C ALA A 181 -3.05 -10.49 12.64
N LEU A 182 -2.95 -11.67 13.26
CA LEU A 182 -1.88 -12.63 13.01
C LEU A 182 -2.31 -13.92 12.32
N ALA A 183 -3.56 -14.40 12.48
CA ALA A 183 -3.94 -15.71 11.94
C ALA A 183 -4.47 -15.61 10.49
N PRO A 184 -3.90 -16.36 9.52
CA PRO A 184 -4.40 -16.39 8.14
C PRO A 184 -5.81 -16.96 8.05
N ALA A 185 -6.57 -16.47 7.07
CA ALA A 185 -7.90 -16.97 6.74
C ALA A 185 -7.93 -18.49 6.54
N GLY A 186 -9.05 -19.12 6.91
CA GLY A 186 -9.26 -20.56 6.72
C GLY A 186 -8.94 -21.38 7.97
N ARG A 187 -8.26 -22.52 7.81
CA ARG A 187 -8.05 -23.50 8.89
C ARG A 187 -7.31 -22.91 10.10
N TRP A 188 -6.28 -22.11 9.85
CA TRP A 188 -5.42 -21.57 10.90
C TRP A 188 -6.13 -20.55 11.76
N ARG A 189 -6.93 -19.65 11.16
CA ARG A 189 -7.79 -18.75 11.95
C ARG A 189 -8.82 -19.50 12.77
N ARG A 190 -9.44 -20.57 12.25
CA ARG A 190 -10.39 -21.37 13.05
C ARG A 190 -9.74 -21.99 14.28
N ILE A 191 -8.55 -22.57 14.13
CA ILE A 191 -7.78 -23.13 15.24
C ILE A 191 -7.40 -22.02 16.23
N ALA A 192 -6.87 -20.91 15.74
CA ALA A 192 -6.47 -19.77 16.58
C ALA A 192 -7.68 -19.16 17.34
N CYS A 193 -8.85 -19.07 16.70
CA CYS A 193 -10.09 -18.67 17.38
C CYS A 193 -10.48 -19.67 18.46
N ALA A 194 -10.41 -20.98 18.19
CA ALA A 194 -10.76 -22.01 19.18
C ALA A 194 -9.83 -21.95 20.40
N VAL A 195 -8.51 -21.83 20.17
CA VAL A 195 -7.50 -21.65 21.24
C VAL A 195 -7.75 -20.35 22.00
N GLY A 196 -8.03 -19.25 21.31
CA GLY A 196 -8.35 -17.96 21.94
C GLY A 196 -9.61 -18.01 22.80
N VAL A 197 -10.67 -18.64 22.31
CA VAL A 197 -11.91 -18.85 23.07
C VAL A 197 -11.65 -19.71 24.30
N ALA A 198 -10.89 -20.80 24.18
CA ALA A 198 -10.52 -21.63 25.31
C ALA A 198 -9.71 -20.84 26.37
N ALA A 199 -8.77 -19.99 25.94
CA ALA A 199 -7.99 -19.15 26.86
C ALA A 199 -8.85 -18.11 27.60
N VAL A 200 -9.75 -17.41 26.89
CA VAL A 200 -10.69 -16.46 27.51
C VAL A 200 -11.65 -17.19 28.45
N ALA A 201 -12.15 -18.36 28.06
CA ALA A 201 -13.04 -19.18 28.88
C ALA A 201 -12.36 -19.71 30.15
N ALA A 202 -11.10 -20.15 30.07
CA ALA A 202 -10.34 -20.60 31.23
C ALA A 202 -10.12 -19.47 32.24
N MET A 203 -9.74 -18.28 31.76
CA MET A 203 -9.59 -17.10 32.62
C MET A 203 -10.93 -16.65 33.22
N ALA A 204 -11.99 -16.62 32.41
CA ALA A 204 -13.35 -16.35 32.86
C ALA A 204 -13.79 -17.32 33.96
N ALA A 205 -13.60 -18.62 33.75
CA ALA A 205 -13.92 -19.65 34.72
C ALA A 205 -13.15 -19.45 36.02
N ALA A 206 -11.84 -19.22 35.96
CA ALA A 206 -11.02 -18.96 37.15
C ALA A 206 -11.57 -17.78 37.98
N ARG A 207 -11.92 -16.68 37.33
CA ARG A 207 -12.46 -15.49 38.00
C ARG A 207 -13.84 -15.73 38.63
N VAL A 208 -14.70 -16.50 37.96
CA VAL A 208 -16.01 -16.89 38.51
C VAL A 208 -15.84 -17.86 39.70
N THR A 209 -14.92 -18.82 39.61
CA THR A 209 -14.60 -19.76 40.71
C THR A 209 -14.16 -19.00 41.97
N LEU A 210 -13.29 -18.01 41.79
CA LEU A 210 -12.80 -17.15 42.87
C LEU A 210 -13.85 -16.15 43.38
N GLY A 211 -15.01 -16.04 42.71
CA GLY A 211 -16.08 -15.10 43.05
C GLY A 211 -15.73 -13.65 42.78
N LEU A 212 -14.78 -13.41 41.87
CA LEU A 212 -14.39 -12.06 41.44
C LEU A 212 -15.41 -11.46 40.46
N ASP A 213 -16.11 -12.30 39.70
CA ASP A 213 -17.11 -11.90 38.70
C ASP A 213 -18.27 -12.90 38.64
N SER A 214 -19.46 -12.44 38.25
CA SER A 214 -20.59 -13.33 37.92
C SER A 214 -20.40 -13.98 36.53
N ALA A 215 -20.93 -15.19 36.33
CA ALA A 215 -20.78 -15.91 35.07
C ALA A 215 -21.46 -15.19 33.90
N THR A 216 -22.67 -14.67 34.10
CA THR A 216 -23.43 -13.94 33.08
C THR A 216 -22.73 -12.66 32.64
N ALA A 217 -22.26 -11.84 33.58
CA ALA A 217 -21.52 -10.63 33.25
C ALA A 217 -20.18 -10.92 32.58
N THR A 218 -19.52 -12.02 32.96
CA THR A 218 -18.27 -12.47 32.33
C THR A 218 -18.46 -12.82 30.85
N VAL A 219 -19.54 -13.52 30.51
CA VAL A 219 -19.89 -13.85 29.12
C VAL A 219 -20.19 -12.58 28.32
N ALA A 220 -20.98 -11.66 28.88
CA ALA A 220 -21.29 -10.39 28.22
C ALA A 220 -20.03 -9.53 28.00
N SER A 221 -19.12 -9.49 28.98
CA SER A 221 -17.83 -8.80 28.89
C SER A 221 -16.88 -9.40 27.86
N ALA A 222 -16.83 -10.73 27.75
CA ALA A 222 -16.07 -11.40 26.69
C ALA A 222 -16.64 -11.11 25.28
N GLY A 223 -17.97 -11.09 25.15
CA GLY A 223 -18.66 -10.72 23.93
C GLY A 223 -18.36 -9.28 23.50
N LEU A 224 -18.36 -8.35 24.46
CA LEU A 224 -18.05 -6.94 24.23
C LEU A 224 -16.62 -6.76 23.68
N GLY A 225 -15.62 -7.38 24.32
CA GLY A 225 -14.23 -7.23 23.88
C GLY A 225 -13.95 -7.89 22.52
N CYS A 226 -14.46 -9.10 22.30
CA CYS A 226 -14.33 -9.80 21.02
C CYS A 226 -14.99 -9.03 19.87
N SER A 227 -16.21 -8.53 20.08
CA SER A 227 -16.95 -7.77 19.07
C SER A 227 -16.33 -6.40 18.80
N ALA A 228 -15.78 -5.71 19.82
CA ALA A 228 -15.04 -4.46 19.65
C ALA A 228 -13.80 -4.66 18.75
N ALA A 229 -13.00 -5.70 19.02
CA ALA A 229 -11.87 -6.05 18.18
C ALA A 229 -12.29 -6.40 16.75
N ALA A 230 -13.28 -7.28 16.59
CA ALA A 230 -13.76 -7.71 15.28
C ALA A 230 -14.34 -6.55 14.46
N LEU A 231 -15.08 -5.64 15.10
CA LEU A 231 -15.64 -4.45 14.47
C LEU A 231 -14.53 -3.49 14.03
N ALA A 232 -13.53 -3.22 14.89
CA ALA A 232 -12.41 -2.35 14.57
C ALA A 232 -11.62 -2.86 13.35
N PHE A 233 -11.31 -4.16 13.29
CA PHE A 233 -10.63 -4.74 12.12
C PHE A 233 -11.52 -4.74 10.87
N THR A 234 -12.82 -5.00 11.00
CA THR A 234 -13.76 -4.94 9.87
C THR A 234 -13.86 -3.52 9.28
N LEU A 235 -13.80 -2.49 10.12
CA LEU A 235 -13.88 -1.09 9.71
C LEU A 235 -12.57 -0.56 9.11
N PHE A 236 -11.45 -0.86 9.78
CA PHE A 236 -10.18 -0.18 9.54
C PHE A 236 -9.11 -1.04 8.84
N ALA A 237 -9.19 -2.36 8.91
CA ALA A 237 -8.27 -3.30 8.26
C ALA A 237 -9.04 -4.48 7.61
N PRO A 238 -9.90 -4.21 6.61
CA PRO A 238 -10.72 -5.23 5.99
C PRO A 238 -9.87 -6.30 5.31
N GLU A 239 -10.19 -7.57 5.61
CA GLU A 239 -9.42 -8.75 5.17
C GLU A 239 -9.23 -8.84 3.65
N ARG A 240 -10.18 -8.35 2.86
CA ARG A 240 -10.09 -8.33 1.39
C ARG A 240 -9.00 -7.39 0.85
N GLU A 241 -8.75 -6.27 1.53
CA GLU A 241 -7.71 -5.30 1.14
C GLU A 241 -6.38 -5.59 1.83
N PHE A 242 -6.43 -6.10 3.06
CA PHE A 242 -5.27 -6.33 3.91
C PHE A 242 -5.25 -7.79 4.41
N PRO A 243 -5.05 -8.78 3.54
CA PRO A 243 -5.06 -10.18 3.95
C PRO A 243 -3.84 -10.52 4.81
N VAL A 244 -4.05 -11.39 5.81
CA VAL A 244 -2.99 -11.91 6.66
C VAL A 244 -2.32 -13.10 5.97
N VAL A 245 -1.13 -12.85 5.42
CA VAL A 245 -0.38 -13.79 4.59
C VAL A 245 1.10 -13.79 4.98
N TYR A 246 1.71 -14.99 5.10
CA TYR A 246 3.11 -15.16 5.50
C TYR A 246 4.04 -15.65 4.37
N HIS A 247 3.54 -15.78 3.14
CA HIS A 247 4.41 -15.98 1.97
C HIS A 247 4.93 -14.64 1.44
N ARG A 248 6.15 -14.67 0.90
CA ARG A 248 6.92 -13.50 0.46
C ARG A 248 6.47 -13.10 -0.96
N GLU A 249 5.33 -12.43 -1.08
CA GLU A 249 4.92 -11.76 -2.32
C GLU A 249 5.42 -10.30 -2.34
N VAL A 250 5.86 -9.82 -3.50
CA VAL A 250 6.24 -8.42 -3.70
C VAL A 250 4.99 -7.56 -3.56
N LYS A 251 4.87 -6.85 -2.44
CA LYS A 251 3.67 -6.09 -1.99
C LYS A 251 3.14 -5.04 -2.99
N ALA A 252 3.88 -4.73 -4.05
CA ALA A 252 3.53 -3.71 -5.04
C ALA A 252 2.56 -4.20 -6.12
N HIS A 253 2.42 -5.51 -6.33
CA HIS A 253 1.60 -6.05 -7.41
C HIS A 253 0.27 -6.59 -6.89
N LEU A 254 -0.83 -6.21 -7.55
CA LEU A 254 -2.15 -6.70 -7.25
C LEU A 254 -2.29 -8.15 -7.70
N ARG A 255 -2.90 -8.98 -6.87
CA ARG A 255 -3.21 -10.38 -7.22
C ARG A 255 -4.28 -10.40 -8.31
N LEU A 256 -3.97 -11.03 -9.44
CA LEU A 256 -4.89 -11.27 -10.54
C LEU A 256 -5.67 -12.58 -10.31
N ASP A 257 -6.54 -12.59 -9.29
CA ASP A 257 -7.48 -13.70 -9.07
C ASP A 257 -8.52 -13.80 -10.21
N ALA A 258 -9.21 -14.94 -10.30
CA ALA A 258 -10.18 -15.20 -11.36
C ALA A 258 -11.30 -14.14 -11.41
N ALA A 259 -11.75 -13.65 -10.25
CA ALA A 259 -12.79 -12.62 -10.17
C ALA A 259 -12.30 -11.27 -10.72
N ARG A 260 -11.06 -10.88 -10.40
CA ARG A 260 -10.41 -9.66 -10.89
C ARG A 260 -10.08 -9.77 -12.38
N LYS A 261 -9.52 -10.89 -12.85
CA LYS A 261 -9.31 -11.15 -14.28
C LYS A 261 -10.62 -10.98 -15.04
N GLY A 262 -11.70 -11.63 -14.57
CA GLY A 262 -13.03 -11.50 -15.16
C GLY A 262 -13.55 -10.05 -15.22
N ARG A 263 -13.36 -9.26 -14.14
CA ARG A 263 -13.71 -7.83 -14.14
C ARG A 263 -12.91 -7.03 -15.16
N ILE A 264 -11.60 -7.23 -15.23
CA ILE A 264 -10.74 -6.51 -16.18
C ILE A 264 -11.13 -6.86 -17.62
N MET A 265 -11.29 -8.16 -17.94
CA MET A 265 -11.69 -8.61 -19.27
C MET A 265 -13.06 -8.04 -19.67
N ALA A 266 -14.03 -8.04 -18.74
CA ALA A 266 -15.34 -7.44 -18.97
C ALA A 266 -15.24 -5.92 -19.20
N ALA A 267 -14.45 -5.21 -18.40
CA ALA A 267 -14.27 -3.77 -18.51
C ALA A 267 -13.57 -3.38 -19.82
N VAL A 268 -12.52 -4.09 -20.22
CA VAL A 268 -11.81 -3.87 -21.49
C VAL A 268 -12.74 -4.11 -22.68
N ARG A 269 -13.51 -5.20 -22.67
CA ARG A 269 -14.51 -5.48 -23.71
C ARG A 269 -15.58 -4.38 -23.76
N ASN A 270 -16.11 -3.97 -22.61
CA ASN A 270 -17.22 -3.00 -22.55
C ASN A 270 -16.79 -1.56 -22.87
N GLN A 271 -15.54 -1.16 -22.58
CA GLN A 271 -15.09 0.23 -22.71
C GLN A 271 -14.21 0.47 -23.95
N LEU A 272 -13.41 -0.52 -24.35
CA LEU A 272 -12.54 -0.42 -25.53
C LEU A 272 -13.02 -1.29 -26.70
N GLY A 273 -14.00 -2.16 -26.49
CA GLY A 273 -14.46 -3.10 -27.52
C GLY A 273 -13.50 -4.27 -27.77
N ILE A 274 -12.44 -4.44 -26.96
CA ILE A 274 -11.40 -5.44 -27.21
C ILE A 274 -11.74 -6.74 -26.45
N PRO A 275 -12.01 -7.86 -27.14
CA PRO A 275 -12.24 -9.14 -26.48
C PRO A 275 -10.90 -9.75 -26.03
N LEU A 276 -10.75 -9.96 -24.72
CA LEU A 276 -9.58 -10.60 -24.14
C LEU A 276 -9.88 -12.07 -23.82
N SER A 277 -8.90 -12.96 -24.03
CA SER A 277 -8.94 -14.37 -23.63
C SER A 277 -8.22 -14.62 -22.31
N ASP A 278 -7.11 -13.92 -22.03
CA ASP A 278 -6.40 -14.01 -20.76
C ASP A 278 -5.62 -12.72 -20.42
N ILE A 279 -5.19 -12.63 -19.16
CA ILE A 279 -4.40 -11.56 -18.58
C ILE A 279 -3.33 -12.16 -17.67
N ASP A 280 -2.06 -11.97 -18.00
CA ASP A 280 -0.93 -12.47 -17.20
C ASP A 280 -0.09 -11.33 -16.64
N PRO A 281 0.52 -11.48 -15.45
CA PRO A 281 1.59 -10.58 -15.01
C PRO A 281 2.75 -10.57 -16.01
N TYR A 282 3.34 -9.41 -16.28
CA TYR A 282 4.42 -9.28 -17.27
C TYR A 282 5.53 -8.36 -16.76
N ARG A 283 6.81 -8.79 -16.85
CA ARG A 283 8.00 -8.03 -16.43
C ARG A 283 7.77 -7.24 -15.13
N LEU A 284 7.55 -7.95 -14.03
CA LEU A 284 7.27 -7.35 -12.72
C LEU A 284 8.49 -6.61 -12.14
N ASP A 285 9.69 -6.91 -12.62
CA ASP A 285 10.93 -6.28 -12.19
C ASP A 285 10.92 -4.78 -12.51
N GLY A 286 11.15 -3.95 -11.48
CA GLY A 286 11.30 -2.49 -11.64
C GLY A 286 10.00 -1.67 -11.59
N SER A 287 8.81 -2.27 -11.63
CA SER A 287 7.54 -1.52 -11.50
C SER A 287 7.03 -1.47 -10.06
N ALA A 288 7.31 -0.38 -9.34
CA ALA A 288 6.84 -0.18 -7.97
C ALA A 288 5.48 0.55 -7.85
N GLY A 289 5.05 1.24 -8.92
CA GLY A 289 3.85 2.10 -8.93
C GLY A 289 2.64 1.51 -9.65
N SER A 290 2.74 0.31 -10.21
CA SER A 290 1.68 -0.32 -10.99
C SER A 290 1.86 -1.84 -11.06
N THR A 291 0.81 -2.54 -11.49
CA THR A 291 0.88 -3.97 -11.83
C THR A 291 0.89 -4.12 -13.35
N PRO A 292 2.07 -4.35 -13.97
CA PRO A 292 2.17 -4.59 -15.40
C PRO A 292 1.60 -5.97 -15.75
N CYS A 293 0.80 -6.02 -16.82
CA CYS A 293 0.19 -7.23 -17.33
C CYS A 293 0.26 -7.29 -18.85
N ARG A 294 0.28 -8.51 -19.37
CA ARG A 294 0.13 -8.84 -20.78
C ARG A 294 -1.33 -9.24 -21.01
N LEU A 295 -1.98 -8.59 -21.97
CA LEU A 295 -3.36 -8.86 -22.35
C LEU A 295 -3.36 -9.69 -23.63
N VAL A 296 -4.03 -10.83 -23.62
CA VAL A 296 -4.16 -11.72 -24.79
C VAL A 296 -5.52 -11.48 -25.44
N VAL A 297 -5.53 -11.11 -26.72
CA VAL A 297 -6.77 -10.85 -27.48
C VAL A 297 -7.37 -12.16 -27.98
N ALA A 298 -8.70 -12.34 -27.84
CA ALA A 298 -9.39 -13.62 -28.08
C ALA A 298 -9.55 -13.99 -29.56
N ASP A 299 -9.74 -13.01 -30.45
CA ASP A 299 -10.18 -13.24 -31.84
C ASP A 299 -9.08 -13.00 -32.90
N ARG A 300 -7.82 -12.82 -32.48
CA ARG A 300 -6.68 -12.66 -33.39
C ARG A 300 -5.45 -13.39 -32.85
N SER A 301 -4.94 -14.34 -33.64
CA SER A 301 -3.77 -15.19 -33.32
C SER A 301 -2.58 -14.36 -32.86
N PRO A 302 -1.90 -14.77 -31.77
CA PRO A 302 -1.99 -14.08 -30.48
C PRO A 302 -1.44 -12.67 -30.56
N LEU A 303 -2.39 -11.74 -30.60
CA LEU A 303 -2.16 -10.31 -30.48
C LEU A 303 -2.00 -9.95 -29.00
N LEU A 304 -0.82 -9.45 -28.62
CA LEU A 304 -0.47 -9.12 -27.25
C LEU A 304 -0.48 -7.60 -27.05
N LEU A 305 -1.22 -7.14 -26.04
CA LEU A 305 -1.19 -5.75 -25.59
C LEU A 305 -0.54 -5.66 -24.21
N PHE A 306 -0.02 -4.47 -23.90
CA PHE A 306 0.49 -4.17 -22.58
C PHE A 306 -0.57 -3.45 -21.76
N GLY A 307 -0.76 -3.90 -20.52
CA GLY A 307 -1.67 -3.31 -19.56
C GLY A 307 -0.90 -2.84 -18.33
N LYS A 308 -1.18 -1.63 -17.86
CA LYS A 308 -0.64 -1.09 -16.61
C LYS A 308 -1.79 -0.87 -15.64
N LEU A 309 -1.94 -1.79 -14.68
CA LEU A 309 -3.03 -1.75 -13.70
C LEU A 309 -2.64 -0.87 -12.51
N TYR A 310 -3.42 0.16 -12.30
CA TYR A 310 -3.30 1.13 -11.22
C TYR A 310 -4.40 0.95 -10.19
N ALA A 311 -4.05 1.04 -8.91
CA ALA A 311 -5.01 1.01 -7.82
C ALA A 311 -4.73 2.08 -6.76
N THR A 312 -5.69 2.27 -5.86
CA THR A 312 -5.60 3.24 -4.77
C THR A 312 -4.43 2.93 -3.82
N THR A 313 -4.07 1.65 -3.69
CA THR A 313 -2.90 1.20 -2.93
C THR A 313 -1.59 1.69 -3.54
N HIS A 314 -1.45 1.65 -4.87
CA HIS A 314 -0.29 2.19 -5.57
C HIS A 314 -0.17 3.70 -5.37
N LEU A 315 -1.29 4.44 -5.48
CA LEU A 315 -1.30 5.89 -5.24
C LEU A 315 -0.88 6.26 -3.81
N ARG A 316 -1.34 5.49 -2.81
CA ARG A 316 -0.92 5.69 -1.40
C ARG A 316 0.56 5.38 -1.20
N SER A 317 1.07 4.33 -1.84
CA SER A 317 2.48 3.97 -1.81
C SER A 317 3.36 5.06 -2.45
N ASP A 318 2.98 5.54 -3.64
CA ASP A 318 3.67 6.64 -4.35
C ASP A 318 3.69 7.92 -3.51
N ARG A 319 2.57 8.28 -2.88
CA ARG A 319 2.50 9.39 -1.93
C ARG A 319 3.54 9.23 -0.83
N TRP A 320 3.57 8.07 -0.16
CA TRP A 320 4.52 7.81 0.91
C TRP A 320 5.97 7.88 0.45
N TYR A 321 6.27 7.31 -0.72
CA TYR A 321 7.57 7.40 -1.36
C TYR A 321 7.97 8.87 -1.61
N LYS A 322 7.09 9.69 -2.19
CA LYS A 322 7.32 11.11 -2.41
C LYS A 322 7.49 11.89 -1.10
N TYR A 323 6.71 11.60 -0.06
CA TYR A 323 6.88 12.22 1.27
C TYR A 323 8.26 11.94 1.85
N VAL A 324 8.70 10.67 1.88
CA VAL A 324 10.04 10.29 2.37
C VAL A 324 11.14 10.94 1.52
N ARG A 325 10.95 10.98 0.20
CA ARG A 325 11.90 11.61 -0.72
C ARG A 325 12.03 13.11 -0.47
N VAL A 326 10.91 13.82 -0.26
CA VAL A 326 10.90 15.25 0.08
C VAL A 326 11.62 15.50 1.40
N LEU A 327 11.41 14.65 2.41
CA LEU A 327 12.11 14.77 3.69
C LEU A 327 13.64 14.61 3.51
N ARG A 328 14.06 13.55 2.80
CA ARG A 328 15.46 13.18 2.63
C ARG A 328 16.22 14.12 1.68
N TYR A 329 15.61 14.54 0.59
CA TYR A 329 16.31 15.22 -0.52
C TYR A 329 15.73 16.60 -0.88
N GLY A 330 14.63 17.03 -0.25
CA GLY A 330 13.93 18.25 -0.62
C GLY A 330 13.00 18.07 -1.83
N ARG A 331 12.33 19.15 -2.24
CA ARG A 331 11.53 19.13 -3.48
C ARG A 331 12.47 19.26 -4.67
N LEU A 332 12.54 18.20 -5.48
CA LEU A 332 12.86 18.33 -6.89
C LEU A 332 11.60 18.88 -7.57
N GLU A 333 11.76 19.72 -8.59
CA GLU A 333 10.68 20.47 -9.25
C GLU A 333 9.42 19.62 -9.52
N ASP A 334 8.28 20.18 -9.12
CA ASP A 334 6.90 19.69 -9.27
C ASP A 334 6.72 18.16 -9.25
N GLU A 335 7.09 17.56 -8.12
CA GLU A 335 6.71 16.18 -7.73
C GLU A 335 5.43 16.16 -6.87
N ALA A 336 4.40 16.92 -7.26
CA ALA A 336 3.12 16.88 -6.56
C ALA A 336 2.50 15.47 -6.67
N PRO A 337 2.03 14.86 -5.57
CA PRO A 337 1.33 13.59 -5.65
C PRO A 337 -0.02 13.79 -6.34
N PHE A 338 -0.43 12.82 -7.17
CA PHE A 338 -1.76 12.85 -7.79
C PHE A 338 -2.85 12.73 -6.73
N SER A 339 -3.97 13.44 -6.94
CA SER A 339 -5.11 13.45 -6.03
C SER A 339 -5.95 12.17 -6.09
N SER A 340 -5.96 11.49 -7.24
CA SER A 340 -6.72 10.25 -7.49
C SER A 340 -6.00 9.33 -8.47
N VAL A 341 -6.40 8.05 -8.50
CA VAL A 341 -5.89 7.06 -9.47
C VAL A 341 -6.29 7.49 -10.90
N ARG A 342 -7.50 8.04 -11.05
CA ARG A 342 -7.97 8.59 -12.32
C ARG A 342 -7.03 9.66 -12.87
N ARG A 343 -6.65 10.65 -12.06
CA ARG A 343 -5.72 11.72 -12.47
C ARG A 343 -4.33 11.18 -12.85
N LEU A 344 -3.83 10.17 -12.14
CA LEU A 344 -2.57 9.51 -12.47
C LEU A 344 -2.62 8.86 -13.87
N VAL A 345 -3.69 8.10 -14.16
CA VAL A 345 -3.82 7.41 -15.45
C VAL A 345 -4.16 8.37 -16.59
N GLU A 346 -4.98 9.39 -16.34
CA GLU A 346 -5.23 10.48 -17.31
C GLU A 346 -3.94 11.20 -17.67
N HIS A 347 -3.06 11.46 -16.70
CA HIS A 347 -1.77 12.09 -16.94
C HIS A 347 -0.87 11.23 -17.83
N GLU A 348 -0.74 9.93 -17.55
CA GLU A 348 0.09 9.05 -18.36
C GLU A 348 -0.46 8.84 -19.79
N ASP A 349 -1.78 8.65 -19.95
CA ASP A 349 -2.40 8.56 -21.29
C ASP A 349 -2.22 9.86 -22.07
N TYR A 350 -2.38 11.02 -21.42
CA TYR A 350 -2.12 12.32 -22.02
C TYR A 350 -0.65 12.48 -22.45
N MET A 351 0.31 12.14 -21.58
CA MET A 351 1.73 12.22 -21.91
C MET A 351 2.08 11.30 -23.08
N LEU A 352 1.57 10.06 -23.13
CA LEU A 352 1.79 9.16 -24.27
C LEU A 352 1.31 9.78 -25.59
N ARG A 353 0.09 10.33 -25.59
CA ARG A 353 -0.49 10.97 -26.78
C ARG A 353 0.32 12.20 -27.21
N LEU A 354 0.61 13.10 -26.27
CA LEU A 354 1.38 14.32 -26.52
C LEU A 354 2.76 14.01 -27.11
N LEU A 355 3.46 13.04 -26.52
CA LEU A 355 4.82 12.69 -26.94
C LEU A 355 4.82 12.06 -28.34
N ARG A 356 3.87 11.16 -28.61
CA ARG A 356 3.66 10.58 -29.94
C ARG A 356 3.37 11.66 -30.98
N ASP A 357 2.43 12.56 -30.69
CA ASP A 357 2.03 13.65 -31.60
C ASP A 357 3.21 14.60 -31.88
N SER A 358 4.18 14.65 -30.96
CA SER A 358 5.42 15.43 -31.09
C SER A 358 6.58 14.64 -31.72
N GLY A 359 6.34 13.43 -32.23
CA GLY A 359 7.35 12.61 -32.91
C GLY A 359 8.26 11.79 -32.00
N VAL A 360 8.05 11.79 -30.69
CA VAL A 360 8.76 10.87 -29.78
C VAL A 360 8.17 9.48 -29.96
N ARG A 361 9.02 8.47 -30.18
CA ARG A 361 8.59 7.07 -30.24
C ARG A 361 8.29 6.58 -28.82
N VAL A 362 7.00 6.42 -28.55
CA VAL A 362 6.43 5.82 -27.35
C VAL A 362 5.42 4.75 -27.75
N PRO A 363 5.06 3.79 -26.87
CA PRO A 363 4.03 2.80 -27.16
C PRO A 363 2.70 3.46 -27.52
N GLU A 364 2.02 2.92 -28.54
CA GLU A 364 0.75 3.45 -29.00
C GLU A 364 -0.33 3.31 -27.90
N PRO A 365 -1.04 4.39 -27.51
CA PRO A 365 -2.02 4.35 -26.42
C PRO A 365 -3.36 3.78 -26.91
N GLY A 366 -3.70 2.56 -26.46
CA GLY A 366 -4.99 1.90 -26.74
C GLY A 366 -6.16 2.54 -25.98
N GLY A 367 -5.91 3.00 -24.76
CA GLY A 367 -6.83 3.82 -23.97
C GLY A 367 -6.88 3.45 -22.49
N VAL A 368 -7.78 4.12 -21.77
CA VAL A 368 -7.96 3.96 -20.32
C VAL A 368 -9.26 3.21 -20.04
N VAL A 369 -9.18 2.22 -19.15
CA VAL A 369 -10.32 1.42 -18.70
C VAL A 369 -10.50 1.60 -17.19
N GLU A 370 -11.70 1.97 -16.77
CA GLU A 370 -12.08 1.96 -15.37
C GLU A 370 -12.51 0.55 -14.96
N VAL A 371 -11.71 -0.13 -14.14
CA VAL A 371 -11.97 -1.52 -13.71
C VAL A 371 -12.85 -1.52 -12.45
N VAL A 372 -12.55 -0.64 -11.50
CA VAL A 372 -13.37 -0.39 -10.31
C VAL A 372 -13.51 1.12 -10.15
N PRO A 373 -14.75 1.65 -10.13
CA PRO A 373 -14.99 3.09 -10.09
C PRO A 373 -14.14 3.83 -9.06
N GLY A 374 -13.34 4.79 -9.52
CA GLY A 374 -12.46 5.63 -8.68
C GLY A 374 -11.33 4.90 -7.95
N ARG A 375 -11.22 3.57 -8.04
CA ARG A 375 -10.28 2.76 -7.25
C ARG A 375 -9.24 2.04 -8.08
N GLU A 376 -9.62 1.52 -9.25
CA GLU A 376 -8.76 0.71 -10.10
C GLU A 376 -8.95 1.08 -11.57
N TYR A 377 -7.85 1.38 -12.26
CA TYR A 377 -7.83 1.76 -13.67
C TYR A 377 -6.74 0.96 -14.39
N LEU A 378 -6.99 0.61 -15.64
CA LEU A 378 -6.04 -0.05 -16.52
C LEU A 378 -5.71 0.90 -17.68
N LEU A 379 -4.43 1.24 -17.83
CA LEU A 379 -3.93 1.87 -19.05
C LEU A 379 -3.53 0.76 -20.03
N VAL A 380 -4.10 0.75 -21.23
CA VAL A 380 -3.79 -0.21 -22.28
C VAL A 380 -2.95 0.47 -23.35
N THR A 381 -1.79 -0.11 -23.67
CA THR A 381 -0.89 0.35 -24.74
C THR A 381 -0.47 -0.82 -25.62
N GLU A 382 0.20 -0.49 -26.73
CA GLU A 382 0.99 -1.44 -27.48
C GLU A 382 2.02 -2.13 -26.58
N LEU A 383 2.20 -3.43 -26.79
CA LEU A 383 3.40 -4.13 -26.36
C LEU A 383 4.43 -4.02 -27.48
N VAL A 384 5.45 -3.17 -27.30
CA VAL A 384 6.42 -2.86 -28.36
C VAL A 384 7.08 -4.16 -28.88
N PRO A 385 6.92 -4.50 -30.17
CA PRO A 385 7.33 -5.81 -30.66
C PRO A 385 8.84 -5.92 -30.82
N ASP A 386 9.39 -7.09 -30.52
CA ASP A 386 10.83 -7.42 -30.65
C ASP A 386 11.78 -6.40 -30.00
N ALA A 387 11.28 -5.69 -28.99
CA ALA A 387 12.01 -4.64 -28.30
C ALA A 387 12.64 -5.19 -27.01
N VAL A 388 13.95 -4.95 -26.87
CA VAL A 388 14.75 -5.36 -25.72
C VAL A 388 15.29 -4.12 -24.99
N GLU A 389 15.68 -4.27 -23.73
CA GLU A 389 16.31 -3.18 -22.99
C GLU A 389 17.60 -2.76 -23.72
N ILE A 390 17.88 -1.45 -23.80
CA ILE A 390 19.01 -0.91 -24.57
C ILE A 390 20.37 -1.52 -24.19
N LEU A 391 20.56 -1.92 -22.93
CA LEU A 391 21.81 -2.53 -22.47
C LEU A 391 21.88 -4.04 -22.68
N GLU A 392 20.81 -4.67 -23.13
CA GLU A 392 20.73 -6.10 -23.52
C GLU A 392 20.95 -6.30 -25.02
N SER A 393 21.16 -5.21 -25.78
CA SER A 393 21.35 -5.21 -27.24
C SER A 393 22.65 -4.50 -27.62
N PRO A 394 23.27 -4.83 -28.78
CA PRO A 394 24.31 -3.99 -29.36
C PRO A 394 23.83 -2.55 -29.55
N VAL A 395 24.72 -1.59 -29.29
CA VAL A 395 24.47 -0.15 -29.45
C VAL A 395 25.35 0.42 -30.57
N PRO A 396 24.98 0.21 -31.85
CA PRO A 396 25.66 0.82 -33.00
C PRO A 396 25.36 2.32 -33.11
N ASP A 397 26.07 3.01 -34.01
CA ASP A 397 25.96 4.47 -34.21
C ASP A 397 24.52 4.92 -34.51
N GLU A 398 23.77 4.11 -35.26
CA GLU A 398 22.36 4.37 -35.56
C GLU A 398 21.52 4.42 -34.29
N VAL A 399 21.71 3.48 -33.35
CA VAL A 399 20.98 3.44 -32.08
C VAL A 399 21.40 4.60 -31.17
N ILE A 400 22.70 4.97 -31.16
CA ILE A 400 23.19 6.13 -30.40
C ILE A 400 22.52 7.41 -30.89
N HIS A 401 22.55 7.63 -32.21
CA HIS A 401 21.95 8.80 -32.82
C HIS A 401 20.43 8.84 -32.58
N ASP A 402 19.74 7.71 -32.79
CA ASP A 402 18.30 7.60 -32.66
C ASP A 402 17.80 7.80 -31.21
N ALA A 403 18.55 7.30 -30.22
CA ALA A 403 18.31 7.55 -28.79
C ALA A 403 18.41 9.03 -28.43
N LEU A 404 19.46 9.72 -28.92
CA LEU A 404 19.65 11.15 -28.69
C LEU A 404 18.59 11.98 -29.43
N LEU A 405 18.15 11.52 -30.60
CA LEU A 405 17.05 12.13 -31.34
C LEU A 405 15.74 12.05 -30.54
N GLN A 406 15.48 10.97 -29.80
CA GLN A 406 14.29 10.91 -28.92
C GLN A 406 14.33 11.98 -27.83
N ILE A 407 15.51 12.27 -27.27
CA ILE A 407 15.67 13.37 -26.31
C ILE A 407 15.43 14.72 -26.98
N ARG A 408 15.91 14.91 -28.21
CA ARG A 408 15.66 16.15 -28.96
C ARG A 408 14.17 16.34 -29.25
N HIS A 409 13.44 15.29 -29.61
CA HIS A 409 11.98 15.33 -29.77
C HIS A 409 11.26 15.65 -28.44
N LEU A 410 11.72 15.11 -27.30
CA LEU A 410 11.19 15.49 -25.98
C LEU A 410 11.35 17.01 -25.75
N TRP A 411 12.51 17.58 -26.08
CA TRP A 411 12.76 19.01 -25.91
C TRP A 411 11.88 19.86 -26.83
N GLN A 412 11.69 19.44 -28.08
CA GLN A 412 10.80 20.09 -29.05
C GLN A 412 9.33 20.04 -28.63
N ALA A 413 8.89 18.92 -28.04
CA ALA A 413 7.59 18.79 -27.40
C ALA A 413 7.43 19.71 -26.18
N GLY A 414 8.52 20.31 -25.70
CA GLY A 414 8.54 21.05 -24.45
C GLY A 414 8.30 20.15 -23.24
N ALA A 415 8.77 18.89 -23.30
CA ALA A 415 8.55 17.87 -22.29
C ALA A 415 9.86 17.33 -21.70
N ALA A 416 9.76 16.67 -20.55
CA ALA A 416 10.79 15.82 -19.98
C ALA A 416 10.19 14.46 -19.60
N HIS A 417 10.93 13.39 -19.79
CA HIS A 417 10.58 12.03 -19.36
C HIS A 417 10.78 11.84 -17.85
N ARG A 418 11.82 12.46 -17.28
CA ARG A 418 12.16 12.46 -15.83
C ARG A 418 12.56 11.12 -15.21
N ASP A 419 12.56 10.05 -15.98
CA ASP A 419 12.96 8.70 -15.53
C ASP A 419 13.66 7.94 -16.67
N VAL A 420 14.55 8.63 -17.39
CA VAL A 420 15.41 8.02 -18.41
C VAL A 420 16.40 7.09 -17.71
N LYS A 421 16.12 5.79 -17.76
CA LYS A 421 16.92 4.71 -17.17
C LYS A 421 16.95 3.53 -18.16
N PRO A 422 17.91 2.59 -18.04
CA PRO A 422 18.06 1.49 -18.99
C PRO A 422 16.73 0.76 -19.29
N SER A 423 16.00 0.33 -18.26
CA SER A 423 14.72 -0.38 -18.40
C SER A 423 13.58 0.40 -19.06
N ASN A 424 13.70 1.72 -19.20
CA ASN A 424 12.72 2.58 -19.89
C ASN A 424 13.11 2.92 -21.33
N VAL A 425 14.28 2.44 -21.79
CA VAL A 425 14.78 2.68 -23.14
C VAL A 425 14.86 1.34 -23.85
N LEU A 426 13.94 1.13 -24.80
CA LEU A 426 13.89 -0.09 -25.58
C LEU A 426 14.51 0.11 -26.96
N VAL A 427 15.16 -0.93 -27.48
CA VAL A 427 15.71 -0.97 -28.84
C VAL A 427 14.97 -2.00 -29.67
N GLN A 428 14.50 -1.58 -30.84
CA GLN A 428 13.86 -2.38 -31.87
C GLN A 428 14.62 -2.20 -33.19
N GLY A 429 15.53 -3.12 -33.50
CA GLY A 429 16.47 -2.92 -34.60
C GLY A 429 17.37 -1.71 -34.34
N SER A 430 17.31 -0.69 -35.21
CA SER A 430 18.00 0.60 -35.02
C SER A 430 17.13 1.67 -34.35
N LYS A 431 15.88 1.36 -34.02
CA LYS A 431 14.91 2.32 -33.46
C LYS A 431 14.87 2.24 -31.94
N VAL A 432 14.81 3.40 -31.31
CA VAL A 432 14.72 3.57 -29.86
C VAL A 432 13.33 4.04 -29.49
N VAL A 433 12.73 3.34 -28.54
CA VAL A 433 11.38 3.59 -28.02
C VAL A 433 11.47 3.87 -26.53
N LEU A 434 10.90 4.99 -26.10
CA LEU A 434 10.82 5.36 -24.69
C LEU A 434 9.52 4.81 -24.08
N ILE A 435 9.62 4.14 -22.94
CA ILE A 435 8.47 3.58 -22.22
C ILE A 435 8.37 4.14 -20.80
N ASP A 436 7.21 3.96 -20.16
CA ASP A 436 6.94 4.42 -18.78
C ASP A 436 7.08 5.94 -18.59
N VAL A 437 6.22 6.69 -19.29
CA VAL A 437 6.15 8.15 -19.23
C VAL A 437 5.32 8.67 -18.06
N SER A 438 5.05 7.83 -17.05
CA SER A 438 4.20 8.16 -15.90
C SER A 438 4.73 9.31 -15.04
N PHE A 439 6.05 9.52 -15.05
CA PHE A 439 6.72 10.66 -14.40
C PHE A 439 6.93 11.86 -15.32
N GLY A 440 6.52 11.76 -16.59
CA GLY A 440 6.74 12.80 -17.59
C GLY A 440 6.10 14.14 -17.19
N GLU A 441 6.72 15.23 -17.62
CA GLU A 441 6.31 16.59 -17.30
C GLU A 441 6.28 17.45 -18.55
N LEU A 442 5.23 18.27 -18.65
CA LEU A 442 5.05 19.26 -19.70
C LEU A 442 5.54 20.63 -19.20
N ARG A 443 6.27 21.34 -20.05
CA ARG A 443 6.96 22.60 -19.75
C ARG A 443 7.82 22.53 -18.47
N PRO A 444 8.70 21.53 -18.36
CA PRO A 444 9.62 21.45 -17.24
C PRO A 444 10.64 22.59 -17.31
N SER A 445 11.35 22.87 -16.24
CA SER A 445 12.55 23.72 -16.32
C SER A 445 13.63 23.14 -17.24
N ARG A 446 14.51 24.03 -17.68
CA ARG A 446 15.67 23.70 -18.54
C ARG A 446 16.56 22.63 -17.94
N TRP A 447 16.89 22.71 -16.65
CA TRP A 447 17.78 21.72 -16.02
C TRP A 447 17.18 20.31 -16.02
N ARG A 448 15.84 20.18 -15.99
CA ARG A 448 15.15 18.88 -16.00
C ARG A 448 15.26 18.19 -17.36
N GLN A 449 15.13 18.96 -18.43
CA GLN A 449 15.42 18.51 -19.79
C GLN A 449 16.90 18.12 -19.97
N ALA A 450 17.80 18.91 -19.39
CA ALA A 450 19.23 18.64 -19.40
C ALA A 450 19.60 17.32 -18.67
N VAL A 451 18.89 16.99 -17.59
CA VAL A 451 19.06 15.71 -16.86
C VAL A 451 18.67 14.51 -17.71
N ASP A 452 17.58 14.58 -18.47
CA ASP A 452 17.18 13.48 -19.37
C ASP A 452 18.23 13.23 -20.46
N LEU A 453 18.81 14.31 -21.01
CA LEU A 453 19.94 14.23 -21.94
C LEU A 453 21.17 13.58 -21.30
N ALA A 454 21.58 14.03 -20.12
CA ALA A 454 22.73 13.45 -19.43
C ALA A 454 22.51 11.96 -19.12
N ASN A 455 21.32 11.59 -18.65
CA ASN A 455 20.99 10.20 -18.35
C ASN A 455 21.03 9.33 -19.61
N MET A 456 20.48 9.81 -20.74
CA MET A 456 20.58 9.09 -22.01
C MET A 456 22.04 8.92 -22.46
N MET A 457 22.84 9.98 -22.42
CA MET A 457 24.26 9.92 -22.77
C MET A 457 25.05 8.95 -21.89
N LEU A 458 24.77 8.92 -20.59
CA LEU A 458 25.37 7.98 -19.65
C LEU A 458 24.98 6.53 -19.93
N ILE A 459 23.70 6.27 -20.28
CA ILE A 459 23.24 4.93 -20.69
C ILE A 459 23.99 4.47 -21.93
N LEU A 460 24.09 5.31 -22.96
CA LEU A 460 24.77 4.98 -24.22
C LEU A 460 26.29 4.81 -24.05
N ALA A 461 26.91 5.58 -23.15
CA ALA A 461 28.35 5.52 -22.92
C ALA A 461 28.80 4.25 -22.17
N LEU A 462 27.89 3.55 -21.50
CA LEU A 462 28.18 2.25 -20.89
C LEU A 462 28.71 1.25 -21.94
N PRO A 463 27.99 0.93 -23.02
CA PRO A 463 28.52 0.05 -24.07
C PRO A 463 29.44 0.77 -25.07
N ALA A 464 29.20 2.04 -25.41
CA ALA A 464 29.84 2.67 -26.57
C ALA A 464 31.02 3.62 -26.26
N GLY A 465 31.21 4.00 -24.99
CA GLY A 465 32.21 4.97 -24.57
C GLY A 465 31.78 6.45 -24.74
N PRO A 466 32.34 7.37 -23.95
CA PRO A 466 31.88 8.76 -23.88
C PRO A 466 32.19 9.58 -25.15
N GLU A 467 33.34 9.37 -25.80
CA GLU A 467 33.75 10.13 -26.99
C GLU A 467 32.82 9.88 -28.17
N ARG A 468 32.47 8.61 -28.40
CA ARG A 468 31.58 8.19 -29.49
C ARG A 468 30.18 8.76 -29.30
N VAL A 469 29.63 8.67 -28.09
CA VAL A 469 28.33 9.26 -27.74
C VAL A 469 28.35 10.78 -27.88
N LEU A 470 29.42 11.44 -27.42
CA LEU A 470 29.58 12.88 -27.55
C LEU A 470 29.64 13.34 -29.01
N GLY A 471 30.28 12.57 -29.88
CA GLY A 471 30.33 12.83 -31.33
C GLY A 471 28.92 12.91 -31.95
N HIS A 472 28.06 11.94 -31.65
CA HIS A 472 26.66 11.97 -32.10
C HIS A 472 25.84 13.06 -31.41
N ALA A 473 26.07 13.31 -30.12
CA ALA A 473 25.34 14.33 -29.38
C ALA A 473 25.59 15.75 -29.91
N ARG A 474 26.82 16.05 -30.37
CA ARG A 474 27.17 17.34 -31.00
C ARG A 474 26.46 17.62 -32.32
N GLN A 475 25.94 16.59 -33.00
CA GLN A 475 25.15 16.77 -34.21
C GLN A 475 23.73 17.27 -33.91
N LEU A 476 23.24 16.99 -32.70
CA LEU A 476 21.87 17.28 -32.29
C LEU A 476 21.77 18.39 -31.25
N PHE A 477 22.82 18.61 -30.44
CA PHE A 477 22.84 19.55 -29.31
C PHE A 477 24.07 20.46 -29.36
N SER A 478 23.87 21.70 -28.95
CA SER A 478 24.96 22.66 -28.82
C SER A 478 25.90 22.25 -27.69
N THR A 479 27.15 22.68 -27.78
CA THR A 479 28.15 22.43 -26.73
C THR A 479 27.71 22.96 -25.36
N ASP A 480 26.98 24.08 -25.33
CA ASP A 480 26.46 24.65 -24.07
C ASP A 480 25.35 23.79 -23.46
N GLU A 481 24.40 23.29 -24.28
CA GLU A 481 23.35 22.36 -23.84
C GLU A 481 23.95 21.07 -23.26
N LEU A 482 25.01 20.55 -23.89
CA LEU A 482 25.74 19.36 -23.41
C LEU A 482 26.46 19.63 -22.09
N ALA A 483 27.13 20.78 -21.96
CA ALA A 483 27.76 21.18 -20.70
C ALA A 483 26.72 21.38 -19.58
N GLU A 484 25.55 21.94 -19.90
CA GLU A 484 24.42 22.08 -18.97
C GLU A 484 23.95 20.73 -18.44
N ALA A 485 23.81 19.73 -19.33
CA ALA A 485 23.40 18.38 -18.98
C ALA A 485 24.28 17.80 -17.86
N PHE A 486 25.61 17.84 -18.02
CA PHE A 486 26.54 17.32 -17.02
C PHE A 486 26.76 18.23 -15.80
N ALA A 487 26.45 19.53 -15.91
CA ALA A 487 26.36 20.44 -14.77
C ALA A 487 25.14 20.15 -13.89
N ALA A 488 24.04 19.67 -14.48
CA ALA A 488 22.82 19.24 -13.77
C ALA A 488 22.89 17.78 -13.24
N THR A 489 23.87 16.99 -13.72
CA THR A 489 24.09 15.61 -13.25
C THR A 489 24.62 15.56 -11.81
N SER A 490 23.86 14.90 -10.95
CA SER A 490 24.20 14.64 -9.55
C SER A 490 23.68 13.28 -9.12
N SER A 491 24.10 12.85 -7.95
CA SER A 491 23.64 11.60 -7.33
C SER A 491 22.12 11.51 -7.11
N LEU A 492 21.40 12.64 -7.23
CA LEU A 492 19.95 12.77 -7.08
C LEU A 492 19.19 12.75 -8.42
N THR A 493 19.87 13.11 -9.51
CA THR A 493 19.28 13.21 -10.85
C THR A 493 19.51 11.96 -11.70
N VAL A 494 20.50 11.13 -11.33
CA VAL A 494 20.75 9.82 -11.93
C VAL A 494 19.86 8.75 -11.28
N PRO A 495 19.01 8.02 -12.04
CA PRO A 495 18.18 6.95 -11.52
C PRO A 495 18.99 5.83 -10.87
N ARG A 496 18.41 5.16 -9.85
CA ARG A 496 19.11 4.16 -9.03
C ARG A 496 19.70 2.99 -9.84
N GLN A 497 18.99 2.55 -10.89
CA GLN A 497 19.48 1.48 -11.78
C GLN A 497 20.77 1.94 -12.48
N LEU A 498 20.72 3.07 -13.18
CA LEU A 498 21.87 3.65 -13.88
C LEU A 498 23.03 3.92 -12.91
N ARG A 499 22.75 4.50 -11.75
CA ARG A 499 23.77 4.80 -10.73
C ARG A 499 24.54 3.55 -10.29
N ARG A 500 23.86 2.44 -10.02
CA ARG A 500 24.54 1.18 -9.65
C ARG A 500 25.49 0.68 -10.73
N MET A 501 25.13 0.88 -12.00
CA MET A 501 25.96 0.47 -13.13
C MET A 501 27.16 1.40 -13.32
N LEU A 502 26.97 2.70 -13.09
CA LEU A 502 28.06 3.69 -13.11
C LEU A 502 29.05 3.47 -11.96
N ASP A 503 28.55 3.23 -10.73
CA ASP A 503 29.37 2.98 -9.55
C ASP A 503 30.25 1.71 -9.69
N ALA A 504 29.83 0.76 -10.53
CA ALA A 504 30.57 -0.48 -10.81
C ALA A 504 31.67 -0.33 -11.88
N ARG A 505 31.80 0.85 -12.52
CA ARG A 505 32.71 1.08 -13.65
C ARG A 505 33.86 2.00 -13.24
N GLN A 506 35.02 1.79 -13.86
CA GLN A 506 36.14 2.74 -13.87
C GLN A 506 36.62 2.93 -15.31
N PRO A 507 36.93 4.17 -15.76
CA PRO A 507 36.79 5.45 -15.04
C PRO A 507 35.33 5.92 -14.88
N ASP A 508 35.09 6.90 -14.00
CA ASP A 508 33.78 7.52 -13.79
C ASP A 508 33.33 8.30 -15.05
N LEU A 509 32.29 7.80 -15.71
CA LEU A 509 31.76 8.39 -16.95
C LEU A 509 31.28 9.84 -16.76
N VAL A 510 30.77 10.20 -15.58
CA VAL A 510 30.33 11.59 -15.34
C VAL A 510 31.53 12.54 -15.36
N THR A 511 32.64 12.11 -14.77
CA THR A 511 33.89 12.88 -14.77
C THR A 511 34.51 12.93 -16.17
N GLU A 512 34.46 11.83 -16.93
CA GLU A 512 34.93 11.80 -18.32
C GLU A 512 34.18 12.79 -19.22
N PHE A 513 32.85 12.79 -19.19
CA PHE A 513 32.07 13.76 -19.96
C PHE A 513 32.34 15.21 -19.56
N ARG A 514 32.52 15.48 -18.26
CA ARG A 514 32.91 16.82 -17.77
C ARG A 514 34.29 17.26 -18.24
N ARG A 515 35.21 16.32 -18.47
CA ARG A 515 36.54 16.61 -19.04
C ARG A 515 36.46 16.94 -20.53
N LEU A 516 35.55 16.30 -21.26
CA LEU A 516 35.36 16.48 -22.70
C LEU A 516 34.51 17.71 -23.07
N LEU A 517 33.82 18.32 -22.10
CA LEU A 517 32.91 19.45 -22.27
C LEU A 517 33.47 20.72 -21.60
N PRO A 518 33.05 21.92 -22.04
CA PRO A 518 33.42 23.16 -21.36
C PRO A 518 33.01 23.15 -19.89
N ALA A 519 33.86 23.75 -19.04
CA ALA A 519 33.58 23.85 -17.62
C ALA A 519 32.33 24.72 -17.38
N ARG A 520 31.37 24.18 -16.62
CA ARG A 520 30.16 24.89 -16.19
C ARG A 520 29.92 24.68 -14.70
N PRO A 521 29.56 25.72 -13.93
CA PRO A 521 29.26 25.57 -12.51
C PRO A 521 28.09 24.61 -12.30
N ARG A 522 28.18 23.79 -11.24
CA ARG A 522 27.16 22.79 -10.93
C ARG A 522 25.81 23.46 -10.65
N ILE A 523 24.75 22.90 -11.22
CA ILE A 523 23.39 23.39 -11.00
C ILE A 523 22.86 22.75 -9.72
N SER A 524 22.49 23.58 -8.74
CA SER A 524 21.85 23.10 -7.51
C SER A 524 20.41 22.68 -7.79
N VAL A 525 20.15 21.38 -7.69
CA VAL A 525 18.84 20.78 -7.96
C VAL A 525 17.94 20.78 -6.72
N GLN A 526 18.51 20.90 -5.51
CA GLN A 526 17.75 20.90 -4.27
C GLN A 526 17.24 22.30 -3.92
N ARG A 527 15.93 22.42 -3.70
CA ARG A 527 15.32 23.63 -3.13
C ARG A 527 14.81 23.36 -1.71
N TRP A 528 15.19 24.22 -0.77
CA TRP A 528 14.54 24.28 0.54
C TRP A 528 13.16 24.90 0.36
N SER A 529 12.14 24.27 0.92
CA SER A 529 10.78 24.79 0.92
C SER A 529 10.22 24.76 2.34
N LEU A 530 9.35 25.72 2.67
CA LEU A 530 8.62 25.75 3.93
C LEU A 530 7.89 24.42 4.18
N VAL A 531 7.35 23.82 3.12
CA VAL A 531 6.69 22.50 3.17
C VAL A 531 7.63 21.41 3.68
N ARG A 532 8.90 21.39 3.27
CA ARG A 532 9.89 20.42 3.77
C ARG A 532 10.12 20.59 5.27
N VAL A 533 10.27 21.84 5.72
CA VAL A 533 10.50 22.16 7.14
C VAL A 533 9.30 21.74 7.98
N LEU A 534 8.09 22.08 7.54
CA LEU A 534 6.84 21.69 8.22
C LEU A 534 6.66 20.17 8.24
N LEU A 535 6.94 19.47 7.15
CA LEU A 535 6.87 18.00 7.10
C LEU A 535 7.91 17.34 8.02
N ALA A 536 9.13 17.89 8.09
CA ALA A 536 10.16 17.40 8.99
C ALA A 536 9.74 17.59 10.45
N TRP A 537 9.22 18.77 10.80
CA TRP A 537 8.71 19.07 12.13
C TRP A 537 7.54 18.14 12.50
N ALA A 538 6.57 17.97 11.61
CA ALA A 538 5.44 17.07 11.81
C ALA A 538 5.88 15.60 11.98
N ALA A 539 6.91 15.15 11.26
CA ALA A 539 7.46 13.80 11.43
C ALA A 539 8.10 13.61 12.82
N VAL A 540 8.85 14.61 13.31
CA VAL A 540 9.45 14.59 14.65
C VAL A 540 8.36 14.60 15.73
N VAL A 541 7.38 15.50 15.63
CA VAL A 541 6.25 15.57 16.58
C VAL A 541 5.45 14.25 16.57
N GLY A 542 5.18 13.69 15.39
CA GLY A 542 4.51 12.40 15.26
C GLY A 542 5.29 11.26 15.90
N ALA A 543 6.61 11.22 15.73
CA ALA A 543 7.46 10.22 16.39
C ALA A 543 7.42 10.36 17.92
N LEU A 544 7.50 11.59 18.45
CA LEU A 544 7.40 11.86 19.88
C LEU A 544 6.04 11.44 20.45
N LEU A 545 4.94 11.72 19.74
CA LEU A 545 3.60 11.28 20.13
C LEU A 545 3.49 9.75 20.16
N VAL A 546 4.08 9.05 19.19
CA VAL A 546 4.12 7.57 19.20
C VAL A 546 4.89 7.07 20.41
N VAL A 547 6.06 7.64 20.72
CA VAL A 547 6.84 7.26 21.91
C VAL A 547 6.05 7.52 23.18
N LEU A 548 5.36 8.67 23.29
CA LEU A 548 4.52 9.00 24.43
C LEU A 548 3.37 7.99 24.59
N VAL A 549 2.64 7.68 23.51
CA VAL A 549 1.54 6.71 23.54
C VAL A 549 2.05 5.31 23.89
N VAL A 550 3.18 4.88 23.34
CA VAL A 550 3.81 3.61 23.69
C VAL A 550 4.22 3.61 25.17
N GLY A 551 4.88 4.68 25.65
CA GLY A 551 5.28 4.81 27.04
C GLY A 551 4.10 4.81 28.02
N LEU A 552 3.01 5.52 27.70
CA LEU A 552 1.77 5.50 28.47
C LEU A 552 1.14 4.11 28.48
N ASN A 553 1.12 3.40 27.36
CA ASN A 553 0.62 2.03 27.30
C ASN A 553 1.51 1.06 28.08
N LEU A 554 2.82 1.21 28.03
CA LEU A 554 3.77 0.41 28.80
C LEU A 554 3.63 0.67 30.30
N ARG A 555 3.37 1.93 30.71
CA ARG A 555 3.08 2.28 32.11
C ARG A 555 1.72 1.78 32.58
N ALA A 556 0.69 1.92 31.74
CA ALA A 556 -0.65 1.38 31.95
C ALA A 556 -0.62 -0.15 32.07
N GLY A 557 0.26 -0.79 31.29
CA GLY A 557 0.67 -2.16 31.44
C GLY A 557 1.95 -2.30 32.27
N GLY A 558 2.11 -1.57 33.39
CA GLY A 558 3.11 -1.74 34.46
C GLY A 558 4.49 -2.31 34.11
N LEU A 559 5.08 -1.87 33.00
CA LEU A 559 6.46 -2.16 32.57
C LEU A 559 7.38 -0.94 32.77
N LEU A 560 6.78 0.21 33.07
CA LEU A 560 7.37 1.50 33.43
C LEU A 560 6.55 2.08 34.59
#